data_AF-A0A7G3ZMD2-F1
#
_entry.id   AF-A0A7G3ZMD2-F1
#
_cell.length_a   1.000
_cell.length_b   1.000
_cell.length_c   1.000
_cell.angle_alpha   90.00
_cell.angle_beta   90.00
_cell.angle_gamma   90.00
#
_symmetry.space_group_name_H-M   'P 1'
#
loop_
_entity.id
_entity.type
_entity.pdbx_description
1 polymer ?
#
loop_
_entity_poly.entity_id
_entity_poly.type
_entity_poly.pdbx_seq_one_letter_code
_entity_poly.pdbx_strand_id
1 'polypeptide(L)'
;MARSKFAECIEDIKAISSPENKDQKLLVPASASLYLPGRVVDNNKFMVDVGTGYYVDKNADEAIAFYEKKVAKLNKEAVQIQNIIKEKSQYSLAIEDKIRQVSLSRHEEMARQQKTAGAAK
;
A
#
# COMPACT_ATOMS: atom_id res chain seq x y z
N MET A 1 -4.42 1.25 -4.38
CA MET A 1 -4.81 2.47 -5.13
C MET A 1 -3.61 3.36 -5.45
N ALA A 2 -2.83 3.83 -4.46
CA ALA A 2 -1.67 4.71 -4.73
C ALA A 2 -0.60 4.09 -5.66
N ARG A 3 -0.23 2.82 -5.46
CA ARG A 3 0.69 2.11 -6.36
C ARG A 3 0.19 2.09 -7.81
N SER A 4 -1.08 1.76 -8.02
CA SER A 4 -1.68 1.70 -9.35
C SER A 4 -1.64 3.07 -10.02
N LYS A 5 -1.94 4.14 -9.28
CA LYS A 5 -1.86 5.51 -9.79
C LYS A 5 -0.45 5.91 -10.20
N PHE A 6 0.58 5.56 -9.42
CA PHE A 6 1.96 5.83 -9.84
C PHE A 6 2.41 4.98 -11.03
N ALA A 7 1.90 3.75 -11.16
CA ALA A 7 2.15 2.94 -12.34
C ALA A 7 1.48 3.52 -13.59
N GLU A 8 0.23 3.98 -13.48
CA GLU A 8 -0.47 4.71 -14.54
C GLU A 8 0.32 5.96 -14.97
N CYS A 9 0.81 6.77 -14.01
CA CYS A 9 1.63 7.94 -14.33
C CYS A 9 2.90 7.59 -15.11
N ILE A 10 3.56 6.46 -14.82
CA ILE A 10 4.75 6.03 -15.57
C ILE A 10 4.39 5.74 -17.02
N GLU A 11 3.28 5.04 -17.25
CA GLU A 11 2.82 4.72 -18.61
C GLU A 11 2.38 5.98 -19.37
N ASP A 12 1.70 6.92 -18.69
CA ASP A 12 1.33 8.20 -19.27
C ASP A 12 2.55 9.03 -19.69
N ILE A 13 3.60 9.06 -18.85
CA ILE A 13 4.85 9.78 -19.17
C ILE A 13 5.53 9.15 -20.38
N LYS A 14 5.61 7.81 -20.46
CA LYS A 14 6.18 7.11 -21.63
C LYS A 14 5.38 7.38 -22.90
N ALA A 15 4.06 7.38 -22.80
CA ALA A 15 3.19 7.67 -23.92
C ALA A 15 3.45 9.11 -24.43
N ILE A 16 3.38 10.11 -23.55
CA ILE A 16 3.54 11.51 -23.96
C ILE A 16 4.97 11.83 -24.41
N SER A 17 6.00 11.28 -23.76
CA SER A 17 7.40 11.54 -24.10
C SER A 17 7.88 10.91 -25.40
N SER A 18 7.06 10.05 -26.02
CA SER A 18 7.37 9.48 -27.34
C SER A 18 7.61 10.61 -28.36
N PRO A 19 8.67 10.54 -29.19
CA PRO A 19 9.02 11.62 -30.13
C PRO A 19 7.90 11.98 -31.12
N GLU A 20 7.05 11.00 -31.42
CA GLU A 20 5.87 11.10 -32.30
C GLU A 20 4.81 12.07 -31.76
N ASN A 21 4.80 12.29 -30.45
CA ASN A 21 3.83 13.12 -29.74
C ASN A 21 4.30 14.57 -29.54
N LYS A 22 5.43 14.94 -30.16
CA LYS A 22 5.83 16.34 -30.24
C LYS A 22 4.76 17.13 -31.00
N ASP A 23 4.37 18.28 -30.46
CA ASP A 23 3.32 19.13 -31.03
C ASP A 23 1.93 18.46 -31.17
N GLN A 24 1.69 17.34 -30.46
CA GLN A 24 0.42 16.63 -30.49
C GLN A 24 -0.73 17.50 -29.97
N LYS A 25 -1.84 17.51 -30.70
CA LYS A 25 -3.10 18.12 -30.24
C LYS A 25 -3.77 17.21 -29.21
N LEU A 26 -4.19 17.78 -28.09
CA LEU A 26 -4.88 17.05 -27.03
C LEU A 26 -6.08 17.83 -26.50
N LEU A 27 -6.98 17.13 -25.82
CA LEU A 27 -8.11 17.74 -25.13
C LEU A 27 -7.83 17.73 -23.62
N VAL A 28 -7.71 18.91 -23.02
CA VAL A 28 -7.50 19.06 -21.58
C VAL A 28 -8.86 19.17 -20.89
N PRO A 29 -9.19 18.30 -19.92
CA PRO A 29 -10.41 18.45 -19.14
C PRO A 29 -10.30 19.70 -18.25
N ALA A 30 -11.20 20.66 -18.44
CA ALA A 30 -11.32 21.83 -17.58
C ALA A 30 -12.38 21.62 -16.48
N SER A 31 -13.42 20.84 -16.78
CA SER A 31 -14.44 20.40 -15.83
C SER A 31 -14.99 19.03 -16.23
N ALA A 32 -15.90 18.46 -15.43
CA ALA A 32 -16.49 17.15 -15.72
C ALA A 32 -17.24 17.06 -17.07
N SER A 33 -17.67 18.19 -17.63
CA SER A 33 -18.42 18.26 -18.90
C SER A 33 -17.75 19.13 -19.96
N LEU A 34 -16.54 19.64 -19.73
CA LEU A 34 -15.87 20.58 -20.61
C LEU A 34 -14.43 20.16 -20.87
N TYR A 35 -14.10 20.03 -22.16
CA TYR A 35 -12.75 19.78 -22.65
C TYR A 35 -12.29 20.96 -23.52
N LEU A 36 -11.06 21.40 -23.31
CA LEU A 36 -10.45 22.49 -24.05
C LEU A 36 -9.36 21.93 -24.99
N PRO A 37 -9.31 22.36 -26.26
CA PRO A 37 -8.23 21.98 -27.16
C PRO A 37 -6.91 22.62 -26.71
N GLY A 38 -5.86 21.79 -26.67
CA GLY A 38 -4.50 22.19 -26.34
C GLY A 38 -3.48 21.48 -27.23
N ARG A 39 -2.21 21.83 -27.04
CA ARG A 39 -1.07 21.22 -27.76
C ARG A 39 0.07 20.98 -26.77
N VAL A 40 0.75 19.85 -26.90
CA VAL A 40 2.00 19.58 -26.18
C VAL A 40 3.10 20.52 -26.70
N VAL A 41 3.63 21.38 -25.83
CA VAL A 41 4.72 22.31 -26.17
C VAL A 41 6.08 21.63 -26.00
N ASP A 42 6.27 20.92 -24.89
CA ASP A 42 7.48 20.17 -24.58
C ASP A 42 7.04 18.79 -24.07
N ASN A 43 7.33 17.75 -24.84
CA ASN A 43 6.95 16.38 -24.51
C ASN A 43 7.96 15.70 -23.56
N ASN A 44 9.08 16.36 -23.25
CA ASN A 44 10.08 15.84 -22.31
C ASN A 44 9.98 16.51 -20.93
N LYS A 45 9.18 17.56 -20.76
CA LYS A 45 9.07 18.31 -19.50
C LYS A 45 7.79 17.96 -18.75
N PHE A 46 7.94 17.41 -17.55
CA PHE A 46 6.84 16.97 -16.69
C PHE A 46 6.89 17.66 -15.33
N MET A 47 5.74 18.15 -14.87
CA MET A 47 5.59 18.70 -13.53
C MET A 47 5.22 17.57 -12.56
N VAL A 48 6.08 17.31 -11.59
CA VAL A 48 5.95 16.17 -10.66
C VAL A 48 5.68 16.65 -9.24
N ASP A 49 4.65 16.09 -8.61
CA ASP A 49 4.32 16.35 -7.20
C ASP A 49 5.27 15.59 -6.25
N VAL A 50 6.06 16.36 -5.49
CA VAL A 50 6.97 15.82 -4.47
C VAL A 50 6.33 15.71 -3.09
N GLY A 51 5.17 16.34 -2.87
CA GLY A 51 4.41 16.35 -1.63
C GLY A 51 4.27 17.74 -1.02
N THR A 52 3.39 17.87 -0.03
CA THR A 52 3.14 19.13 0.71
C THR A 52 2.79 20.34 -0.16
N GLY A 53 2.26 20.10 -1.37
CA GLY A 53 1.90 21.15 -2.32
C GLY A 53 3.05 21.67 -3.18
N TYR A 54 4.22 21.02 -3.16
CA TYR A 54 5.36 21.39 -3.99
C TYR A 54 5.42 20.55 -5.26
N TYR A 55 5.69 21.23 -6.37
CA TYR A 55 5.86 20.64 -7.68
C TYR A 55 7.25 20.99 -8.23
N VAL A 56 7.87 20.03 -8.89
CA VAL A 56 9.18 20.21 -9.53
C VAL A 56 9.11 19.79 -10.98
N ASP A 57 9.77 20.57 -11.83
CA ASP A 57 9.94 20.21 -13.24
C ASP A 57 11.02 19.12 -13.36
N LYS A 58 10.69 18.04 -14.07
CA LYS A 58 11.57 16.92 -14.35
C LYS A 58 11.52 16.56 -15.83
N ASN A 59 12.63 16.00 -16.33
CA ASN A 59 12.60 15.34 -17.62
C ASN A 59 11.86 13.98 -17.53
N ALA A 60 11.55 13.37 -18.67
CA ALA A 60 10.83 12.09 -18.71
C ALA A 60 11.50 11.00 -17.87
N ASP A 61 12.81 10.81 -18.04
CA ASP A 61 13.58 9.75 -17.36
C ASP A 61 13.60 9.94 -15.84
N GLU A 62 13.83 11.18 -15.38
CA GLU A 62 13.80 11.51 -13.96
C GLU A 62 12.42 11.35 -13.34
N ALA A 63 11.36 11.70 -14.08
CA ALA A 63 9.99 11.55 -13.62
C ALA A 63 9.62 10.06 -13.49
N ILE A 64 9.99 9.23 -14.48
CA ILE A 64 9.81 7.78 -14.43
C ILE A 64 10.55 7.18 -13.22
N ALA A 65 11.84 7.48 -13.07
CA ALA A 65 12.65 6.98 -11.96
C ALA A 65 12.08 7.40 -10.60
N PHE A 66 11.51 8.61 -10.51
CA PHE A 66 10.86 9.11 -9.30
C PHE A 66 9.61 8.28 -8.93
N TYR A 67 8.72 8.03 -9.90
CA TYR A 67 7.53 7.22 -9.66
C TYR A 67 7.86 5.75 -9.41
N GLU A 68 8.85 5.18 -10.09
CA GLU A 68 9.34 3.82 -9.83
C GLU A 68 9.86 3.68 -8.40
N LYS A 69 10.62 4.67 -7.91
CA LYS A 69 11.09 4.72 -6.52
C LYS A 69 9.91 4.78 -5.53
N LYS A 70 8.86 5.56 -5.82
CA LYS A 70 7.64 5.60 -4.99
C LYS A 70 6.91 4.24 -4.99
N VAL A 71 6.80 3.58 -6.14
CA VAL A 71 6.20 2.23 -6.25
C VAL A 71 7.00 1.20 -5.45
N ALA A 72 8.33 1.20 -5.59
CA ALA A 72 9.21 0.29 -4.86
C ALA A 72 9.10 0.50 -3.34
N LYS A 73 9.06 1.76 -2.89
CA LYS A 73 8.85 2.11 -1.48
C LYS A 73 7.52 1.56 -0.96
N LEU A 74 6.41 1.81 -1.66
CA LEU A 74 5.09 1.32 -1.26
C LEU A 74 5.02 -0.21 -1.21
N ASN A 75 5.68 -0.90 -2.15
CA ASN A 75 5.76 -2.36 -2.13
C ASN A 75 6.52 -2.88 -0.91
N LYS A 76 7.65 -2.25 -0.57
CA LYS A 76 8.44 -2.63 0.61
C LYS A 76 7.63 -2.44 1.89
N GLU A 77 6.98 -1.30 2.04
CA GLU A 77 6.14 -1.00 3.22
C GLU A 77 4.95 -1.98 3.31
N ALA A 78 4.31 -2.33 2.19
CA ALA A 78 3.23 -3.30 2.17
C ALA A 78 3.69 -4.69 2.63
N VAL A 79 4.85 -5.17 2.17
CA VAL A 79 5.41 -6.46 2.60
C VAL A 79 5.78 -6.44 4.08
N GLN A 80 6.36 -5.35 4.58
CA GLN A 80 6.67 -5.20 6.01
C GLN A 80 5.40 -5.29 6.87
N ILE A 81 4.33 -4.61 6.48
CA ILE A 81 3.04 -4.68 7.18
C ILE A 81 2.47 -6.10 7.14
N GLN A 82 2.53 -6.78 5.99
CA GLN A 82 2.07 -8.17 5.88
C GLN A 82 2.84 -9.12 6.82
N ASN A 83 4.15 -8.93 6.97
CA ASN A 83 4.95 -9.73 7.90
C ASN A 83 4.56 -9.47 9.36
N ILE A 84 4.40 -8.19 9.74
CA ILE A 84 3.94 -7.82 11.08
C ILE A 84 2.57 -8.44 11.38
N ILE A 85 1.65 -8.42 10.41
CA ILE A 85 0.31 -9.04 10.57
C ILE A 85 0.44 -10.55 10.78
N LYS A 86 1.27 -11.25 9.98
CA LYS A 86 1.49 -12.69 10.12
C LYS A 86 2.05 -13.04 11.50
N GLU A 87 3.08 -12.32 11.95
CA GLU A 87 3.67 -12.52 13.27
C GLU A 87 2.63 -12.29 14.38
N LYS A 88 1.90 -11.17 14.33
CA LYS A 88 0.85 -10.85 15.32
C LYS A 88 -0.28 -11.88 15.32
N SER A 89 -0.67 -12.39 14.17
CA SER A 89 -1.68 -13.44 14.05
C SER A 89 -1.20 -14.75 14.69
N GLN A 90 0.06 -15.15 14.44
CA GLN A 90 0.67 -16.32 15.08
C GLN A 90 0.74 -16.17 16.60
N TYR A 91 1.15 -15.00 17.10
CA TYR A 91 1.15 -14.71 18.53
C TYR A 91 -0.24 -14.80 19.14
N SER A 92 -1.28 -14.28 18.47
CA SER A 92 -2.67 -14.37 18.95
C SER A 92 -3.11 -15.83 19.11
N LEU A 93 -2.88 -16.66 18.09
CA LEU A 93 -3.21 -18.08 18.13
C LEU A 93 -2.46 -18.83 19.24
N ALA A 94 -1.16 -18.56 19.40
CA ALA A 94 -0.37 -19.17 20.46
C ALA A 94 -0.85 -18.78 21.87
N ILE A 95 -1.26 -17.52 22.05
CA ILE A 95 -1.85 -17.03 23.30
C ILE A 95 -3.20 -17.70 23.56
N GLU A 96 -4.07 -17.79 22.55
CA GLU A 96 -5.36 -18.46 22.65
C GLU A 96 -5.22 -19.94 23.05
N ASP A 97 -4.29 -20.66 22.43
CA ASP A 97 -4.00 -22.07 22.77
C ASP A 97 -3.48 -22.21 24.19
N LYS A 98 -2.60 -21.29 24.64
CA LYS A 98 -2.09 -21.30 26.01
C LYS A 98 -3.20 -21.03 27.03
N ILE A 99 -4.09 -20.07 26.74
CA ILE A 99 -5.26 -19.79 27.58
C ILE A 99 -6.16 -21.02 27.66
N ARG A 100 -6.40 -21.71 26.54
CA ARG A 100 -7.20 -22.95 26.49
C ARG A 100 -6.57 -24.08 27.30
N GLN A 101 -5.25 -24.27 27.23
CA GLN A 101 -4.57 -25.28 28.06
C GLN A 101 -4.70 -24.97 29.55
N VAL A 102 -4.47 -23.71 29.95
CA VAL A 102 -4.52 -23.31 31.37
C VAL A 102 -5.95 -23.40 31.93
N SER A 103 -6.97 -23.11 31.13
CA SER A 103 -8.36 -23.25 31.56
C SER A 103 -8.76 -24.72 31.78
N LEU A 104 -8.30 -25.63 30.91
CA LEU A 104 -8.51 -27.08 31.05
C LEU A 104 -7.80 -27.65 32.29
N SER A 105 -6.51 -27.33 32.49
CA SER A 105 -5.77 -27.82 33.65
C SER A 105 -6.35 -27.31 34.98
N ARG A 106 -6.80 -26.03 35.02
CA ARG A 106 -7.52 -25.50 36.19
C ARG A 106 -8.85 -26.20 36.45
N HIS A 107 -9.59 -26.58 35.39
CA HIS A 107 -10.83 -27.36 35.55
C HIS A 107 -10.56 -28.76 36.12
N GLU A 108 -9.51 -29.42 35.66
CA GLU A 108 -9.11 -30.74 36.17
C GLU A 108 -8.64 -30.69 37.64
N GLU A 109 -7.89 -29.66 38.02
CA GLU A 109 -7.45 -29.43 39.41
C GLU A 109 -8.64 -29.17 40.34
N MET A 110 -9.62 -28.36 39.92
CA MET A 110 -10.84 -28.12 40.70
C MET A 110 -11.70 -29.39 40.84
N ALA A 111 -11.80 -30.20 39.79
CA ALA A 111 -12.53 -31.47 39.83
C ALA A 111 -11.84 -32.49 40.75
N ARG A 112 -10.50 -32.53 40.78
CA ARG A 112 -9.74 -33.36 41.74
C ARG A 112 -9.94 -32.91 43.18
N GLN A 113 -9.93 -31.60 43.44
CA GLN A 113 -10.17 -31.07 44.80
C GLN A 113 -11.59 -31.34 45.31
N GLN A 114 -12.60 -31.26 44.44
CA GLN A 114 -13.98 -31.65 44.80
C GLN A 114 -14.12 -33.14 45.12
N LYS A 115 -13.42 -34.03 44.40
CA LYS A 115 -13.45 -35.47 44.70
C LYS A 115 -12.75 -35.81 46.02
N THR A 116 -11.66 -35.15 46.37
CA THR A 116 -10.98 -35.36 47.67
C THR A 116 -11.75 -34.81 48.86
N ALA A 117 -12.49 -33.70 48.70
CA ALA A 117 -13.33 -33.15 49.77
C ALA A 117 -14.60 -33.97 50.04
N GLY A 118 -15.13 -34.69 49.04
CA GLY A 118 -16.29 -35.58 49.19
C GLY A 118 -15.98 -36.95 49.82
N ALA A 119 -14.72 -37.41 49.77
CA ALA A 119 -14.31 -38.71 50.31
C ALA A 119 -13.89 -38.66 51.80
N ALA A 120 -13.77 -37.46 52.39
CA ALA A 120 -13.38 -37.26 53.79
C ALA A 120 -14.58 -37.02 54.74
N LYS A 121 -15.80 -37.30 54.30
CA LYS A 121 -17.03 -37.14 55.08
C LYS A 121 -17.72 -38.48 55.32
#